data_AF-A0A318BC05-F1
#
_entry.id   AF-A0A318BC05-F1
#
_cell.length_a   1.000
_cell.length_b   1.000
_cell.length_c   1.000
_cell.angle_alpha   90.00
_cell.angle_beta   90.00
_cell.angle_gamma   90.00
#
_symmetry.space_group_name_H-M   'P 1'
#
loop_
_entity.id
_entity.type
_entity.pdbx_description
1 polymer ?
#
loop_
_entity_poly.entity_id
_entity_poly.type
_entity_poly.pdbx_seq_one_letter_code
_entity_poly.pdbx_strand_id
1 'polypeptide(L)'
;MRLALSLAIATAALMGGRAALAAPSADFVLSEAQQKQAAETARQEDAAKAEAAGLSAPLPLLPKAWRPAPCRLTSVTDVALCRQTALRGRTWSTVEVRYVRGAANSGWRLFDGTYETVAGRYRLASDAKGEHLSLCWERDALTCETVLGPRIDQYGGNDRYIVIARRDLPDETPRFYYVEAAKDGPGTVHGPLTASAFTREKLTLALPEFDGIIVSR
;
A
#
# COMPACT_ATOMS: atom_id res chain seq x y z
N MET A 1 -1.53 -45.68 -53.24
CA MET A 1 -0.58 -44.91 -54.10
C MET A 1 -0.78 -43.44 -53.72
N ARG A 2 0.05 -42.86 -52.86
CA ARG A 2 1.34 -42.17 -53.13
C ARG A 2 1.24 -41.02 -54.16
N LEU A 3 1.65 -39.82 -53.67
CA LEU A 3 2.22 -38.63 -54.33
C LEU A 3 1.21 -37.66 -54.99
N ALA A 4 1.32 -36.34 -54.92
CA ALA A 4 2.25 -35.39 -54.29
C ALA A 4 1.52 -34.01 -54.27
N LEU A 5 1.54 -33.27 -53.16
CA LEU A 5 2.41 -32.11 -52.92
C LEU A 5 2.47 -31.11 -54.10
N SER A 6 1.80 -29.96 -53.94
CA SER A 6 2.21 -28.70 -54.55
C SER A 6 2.00 -27.57 -53.55
N LEU A 7 3.14 -27.06 -53.12
CA LEU A 7 3.39 -25.99 -52.16
C LEU A 7 2.93 -24.66 -52.78
N ALA A 8 2.09 -23.90 -52.08
CA ALA A 8 1.90 -22.47 -52.36
C ALA A 8 2.08 -21.69 -51.05
N ILE A 9 3.27 -21.13 -50.91
CA ILE A 9 3.60 -20.14 -49.88
C ILE A 9 2.97 -18.83 -50.33
N ALA A 10 1.97 -18.35 -49.61
CA ALA A 10 1.51 -16.97 -49.69
C ALA A 10 1.80 -16.29 -48.34
N THR A 11 2.92 -15.59 -48.33
CA THR A 11 3.31 -14.60 -47.32
C THR A 11 2.30 -13.46 -47.33
N ALA A 12 1.52 -13.32 -46.26
CA ALA A 12 0.83 -12.09 -45.93
C ALA A 12 1.22 -11.69 -44.50
N ALA A 13 2.28 -10.88 -44.44
CA ALA A 13 2.58 -10.05 -43.29
C ALA A 13 1.51 -8.97 -43.12
N LEU A 14 1.50 -8.35 -41.92
CA LEU A 14 0.72 -7.20 -41.48
C LEU A 14 -0.70 -7.49 -40.97
N MET A 15 -0.79 -7.70 -39.66
CA MET A 15 -1.16 -6.61 -38.74
C MET A 15 -0.85 -7.09 -37.33
N GLY A 16 0.38 -6.83 -36.89
CA GLY A 16 0.73 -6.85 -35.47
C GLY A 16 -0.03 -5.72 -34.78
N GLY A 17 -1.29 -6.00 -34.46
CA GLY A 17 -2.02 -5.24 -33.46
C GLY A 17 -1.27 -5.42 -32.15
N ARG A 18 -0.35 -4.49 -31.85
CA ARG A 18 -0.06 -4.16 -30.47
C ARG A 18 -1.42 -3.82 -29.86
N ALA A 19 -2.01 -4.78 -29.15
CA ALA A 19 -2.94 -4.46 -28.08
C ALA A 19 -2.14 -3.55 -27.15
N ALA A 20 -2.19 -2.25 -27.41
CA ALA A 20 -1.94 -1.27 -26.38
C ALA A 20 -3.00 -1.59 -25.34
N LEU A 21 -2.63 -2.42 -24.35
CA LEU A 21 -3.28 -2.41 -23.05
C LEU A 21 -3.35 -0.93 -22.69
N ALA A 22 -4.55 -0.36 -22.84
CA ALA A 22 -4.80 1.02 -22.49
C ALA A 22 -4.24 1.16 -21.08
N ALA A 23 -3.25 2.05 -20.92
CA ALA A 23 -2.79 2.39 -19.59
C ALA A 23 -4.04 2.74 -18.79
N PRO A 24 -4.26 2.14 -17.61
CA PRO A 24 -5.48 2.39 -16.85
C PRO A 24 -5.67 3.91 -16.74
N SER A 25 -6.86 4.38 -17.12
CA SER A 25 -7.15 5.81 -17.19
C SER A 25 -6.87 6.44 -15.84
N ALA A 26 -6.12 7.55 -15.85
CA ALA A 26 -5.94 8.36 -14.66
C ALA A 26 -7.28 9.01 -14.28
N ASP A 27 -7.63 9.01 -13.00
CA ASP A 27 -8.82 9.72 -12.51
C ASP A 27 -8.59 11.23 -12.52
N PHE A 28 -7.35 11.64 -12.28
CA PHE A 28 -6.89 13.03 -12.35
C PHE A 28 -5.36 13.09 -12.52
N VAL A 29 -4.83 14.29 -12.76
CA VAL A 29 -3.39 14.54 -12.86
C VAL A 29 -2.98 15.59 -11.84
N LEU A 30 -1.99 15.29 -11.01
CA LEU A 30 -1.35 16.27 -10.14
C LEU A 30 -0.35 17.11 -10.93
N SER A 31 -0.54 18.43 -10.89
CA SER A 31 0.41 19.37 -11.46
C SER A 31 1.77 19.32 -10.74
N GLU A 32 2.81 19.82 -11.41
CA GLU A 32 4.14 19.96 -10.81
C GLU A 32 4.10 20.85 -9.56
N ALA A 33 3.30 21.93 -9.59
CA ALA A 33 3.12 22.84 -8.47
C ALA A 33 2.53 22.15 -7.24
N GLN A 34 1.48 21.33 -7.42
CA GLN A 34 0.87 20.56 -6.34
C GLN A 34 1.84 19.53 -5.75
N GLN A 35 2.61 18.84 -6.60
CA GLN A 35 3.61 17.88 -6.13
C GLN A 35 4.73 18.56 -5.34
N LYS A 36 5.20 19.73 -5.81
CA LYS A 36 6.21 20.52 -5.11
C LYS A 36 5.69 21.01 -3.76
N GLN A 37 4.45 21.51 -3.71
CA GLN A 37 3.82 21.95 -2.46
C GLN A 37 3.72 20.80 -1.46
N ALA A 38 3.22 19.63 -1.88
CA ALA A 38 3.10 18.46 -1.02
C ALA A 38 4.46 18.01 -0.44
N ALA A 39 5.52 18.04 -1.26
CA ALA A 39 6.86 17.68 -0.83
C ALA A 39 7.48 18.71 0.14
N GLU A 40 7.22 19.99 -0.07
CA GLU A 40 7.64 21.07 0.84
C GLU A 40 6.92 20.95 2.20
N THR A 41 5.61 20.71 2.19
CA THR A 41 4.84 20.48 3.42
C THR A 41 5.38 19.27 4.19
N ALA A 42 5.61 18.14 3.53
CA ALA A 42 6.17 16.96 4.19
C ALA A 42 7.56 17.24 4.80
N ARG A 43 8.41 17.98 4.09
CA ARG A 43 9.73 18.39 4.61
C ARG A 43 9.61 19.25 5.88
N GLN A 44 8.63 20.15 5.92
CA GLN A 44 8.38 21.00 7.10
C GLN A 44 7.82 20.18 8.27
N GLU A 45 6.91 19.24 8.00
CA GLU A 45 6.37 18.33 9.00
C GLU A 45 7.46 17.42 9.60
N ASP A 46 8.36 16.88 8.76
CA ASP A 46 9.50 16.07 9.20
C ASP A 46 10.49 16.89 10.04
N ALA A 47 10.74 18.15 9.64
CA ALA A 47 11.57 19.08 10.42
C ALA A 47 10.98 19.34 11.81
N ALA A 48 9.66 19.62 11.88
CA ALA A 48 8.96 19.86 13.14
C ALA A 48 8.94 18.63 14.04
N LYS A 49 8.75 17.43 13.47
CA LYS A 49 8.81 16.15 14.20
C LYS A 49 10.22 15.93 14.80
N ALA A 50 11.27 16.21 14.04
CA ALA A 50 12.64 16.08 14.52
C ALA A 50 12.99 17.11 15.61
N GLU A 51 12.55 18.36 15.45
CA GLU A 51 12.73 19.42 16.47
C GLU A 51 12.03 19.04 17.78
N ALA A 52 10.79 18.55 17.70
CA ALA A 52 10.05 18.05 18.87
C ALA A 52 10.75 16.87 19.56
N ALA A 53 11.51 16.07 18.81
CA ALA A 53 12.35 14.99 19.34
C ALA A 53 13.73 15.46 19.86
N GLY A 54 14.02 16.77 19.81
CA GLY A 54 15.33 17.33 20.21
C GLY A 54 16.46 16.98 19.24
N LEU A 55 16.13 16.63 17.99
CA LEU A 55 17.09 16.22 16.96
C LEU A 55 17.28 17.34 15.93
N SER A 56 18.52 17.56 15.50
CA SER A 56 18.79 18.35 14.29
C SER A 56 18.42 17.53 13.06
N ALA A 57 17.30 17.87 12.42
CA ALA A 57 16.82 17.13 11.24
C ALA A 57 17.71 17.39 10.02
N PRO A 58 18.32 16.36 9.39
CA PRO A 58 18.76 16.50 8.02
C PRO A 58 17.53 16.64 7.13
N LEU A 59 17.30 17.84 6.58
CA LEU A 59 16.18 18.07 5.67
C LEU A 59 16.44 17.32 4.36
N PRO A 60 15.57 16.38 3.95
CA PRO A 60 15.75 15.68 2.69
C PRO A 60 15.76 16.67 1.53
N LEU A 61 16.71 16.49 0.61
CA LEU A 61 16.77 17.30 -0.60
C LEU A 61 15.54 17.02 -1.46
N LEU A 62 14.78 18.08 -1.72
CA LEU A 62 13.65 18.01 -2.64
C LEU A 62 14.15 17.72 -4.07
N PRO A 63 13.35 17.03 -4.90
CA PRO A 63 13.59 16.93 -6.32
C PRO A 63 13.80 18.31 -6.97
N LYS A 64 14.61 18.36 -8.02
CA LYS A 64 14.86 19.59 -8.80
C LYS A 64 13.71 19.95 -9.73
N ALA A 65 12.98 18.95 -10.20
CA ALA A 65 11.84 19.10 -11.09
C ALA A 65 10.90 17.88 -10.97
N TRP A 66 9.67 18.07 -11.41
CA TRP A 66 8.63 17.04 -11.49
C TRP A 66 8.07 17.01 -12.91
N ARG A 67 7.40 15.92 -13.26
CA ARG A 67 6.43 15.91 -14.37
C ARG A 67 5.03 15.80 -13.77
N PRO A 68 3.98 16.22 -14.49
CA PRO A 68 2.61 15.94 -14.07
C PRO A 68 2.40 14.46 -13.76
N ALA A 69 1.81 14.15 -12.60
CA ALA A 69 1.66 12.78 -12.12
C ALA A 69 0.22 12.30 -12.33
N PRO A 70 -0.02 11.28 -13.17
CA PRO A 70 -1.33 10.65 -13.27
C PRO A 70 -1.64 9.91 -11.97
N CYS A 71 -2.87 10.07 -11.48
CA CYS A 71 -3.33 9.55 -10.20
C CYS A 71 -4.62 8.77 -10.34
N ARG A 72 -4.81 7.81 -9.44
CA ARG A 72 -6.04 7.05 -9.29
C ARG A 72 -6.47 7.06 -7.83
N LEU A 73 -7.76 7.22 -7.57
CA LEU A 73 -8.33 7.14 -6.23
C LEU A 73 -8.23 5.70 -5.73
N THR A 74 -7.96 5.54 -4.43
CA THR A 74 -7.93 4.23 -3.78
C THR A 74 -9.25 3.97 -3.05
N SER A 75 -9.46 2.76 -2.55
CA SER A 75 -10.58 2.44 -1.65
C SER A 75 -10.43 3.08 -0.27
N VAL A 76 -9.22 3.52 0.10
CA VAL A 76 -9.02 4.36 1.28
C VAL A 76 -9.48 5.77 0.95
N THR A 77 -10.53 6.23 1.63
CA THR A 77 -11.12 7.56 1.44
C THR A 77 -10.05 8.64 1.47
N ASP A 78 -10.14 9.58 0.53
CA ASP A 78 -9.22 10.73 0.38
C ASP A 78 -7.76 10.39 0.02
N VAL A 79 -7.41 9.11 -0.18
CA VAL A 79 -6.08 8.68 -0.60
C VAL A 79 -6.08 8.32 -2.09
N ALA A 80 -5.07 8.81 -2.81
CA ALA A 80 -4.84 8.53 -4.22
C ALA A 80 -3.44 7.94 -4.43
N LEU A 81 -3.31 6.98 -5.34
CA LEU A 81 -2.04 6.44 -5.80
C LEU A 81 -1.63 7.17 -7.08
N CYS A 82 -0.47 7.81 -7.07
CA CYS A 82 0.03 8.62 -8.18
C CYS A 82 1.36 8.07 -8.69
N ARG A 83 1.53 8.07 -10.01
CA ARG A 83 2.81 7.72 -10.65
C ARG A 83 3.68 8.97 -10.76
N GLN A 84 4.41 9.28 -9.70
CA GLN A 84 5.27 10.45 -9.62
C GLN A 84 6.54 10.23 -10.45
N THR A 85 6.87 11.17 -11.33
CA THR A 85 8.17 11.23 -12.02
C THR A 85 8.91 12.49 -11.63
N ALA A 86 10.09 12.35 -11.04
CA ALA A 86 10.84 13.47 -10.48
C ALA A 86 12.34 13.39 -10.82
N LEU A 87 12.98 14.55 -10.97
CA LEU A 87 14.41 14.68 -11.24
C LEU A 87 15.18 14.85 -9.92
N ARG A 88 15.98 13.85 -9.55
CA ARG A 88 16.88 13.92 -8.38
C ARG A 88 18.32 13.93 -8.87
N GLY A 89 19.07 14.97 -8.52
CA GLY A 89 20.44 15.16 -9.02
C GLY A 89 20.48 15.39 -10.53
N ARG A 90 20.75 14.33 -11.31
CA ARG A 90 20.73 14.31 -12.79
C ARG A 90 19.83 13.19 -13.35
N THR A 91 19.11 12.46 -12.50
CA THR A 91 18.37 11.25 -12.89
C THR A 91 16.87 11.47 -12.71
N TRP A 92 16.10 11.18 -13.77
CA TRP A 92 14.65 11.05 -13.67
C TRP A 92 14.32 9.66 -13.15
N SER A 93 13.51 9.59 -12.10
CA SER A 93 12.95 8.34 -11.59
C SER A 93 11.45 8.42 -11.51
N THR A 94 10.80 7.26 -11.62
CA THR A 94 9.36 7.12 -11.51
C THR A 94 9.03 6.15 -10.39
N VAL A 95 8.15 6.57 -9.48
CA VAL A 95 7.73 5.81 -8.30
C VAL A 95 6.23 5.97 -8.09
N GLU A 96 5.62 4.99 -7.46
CA GLU A 96 4.25 5.11 -6.97
C GLU A 96 4.25 5.78 -5.60
N VAL A 97 3.45 6.83 -5.46
CA VAL A 97 3.37 7.64 -4.25
C VAL A 97 1.92 7.83 -3.88
N ARG A 98 1.59 7.62 -2.60
CA ARG A 98 0.26 7.90 -2.08
C ARG A 98 0.17 9.36 -1.65
N TYR A 99 -0.87 10.03 -2.11
CA TYR A 99 -1.22 11.39 -1.71
C TYR A 99 -2.54 11.36 -0.96
N VAL A 100 -2.65 12.18 0.07
CA VAL A 100 -3.88 12.39 0.82
C VAL A 100 -4.44 13.78 0.56
N ARG A 101 -5.75 13.87 0.37
CA ARG A 101 -6.44 15.16 0.25
C ARG A 101 -6.41 15.88 1.60
N GLY A 102 -5.91 17.11 1.61
CA GLY A 102 -5.93 17.97 2.79
C GLY A 102 -7.35 18.35 3.20
N ALA A 103 -7.54 18.60 4.49
CA ALA A 103 -8.81 19.09 5.02
C ALA A 103 -9.24 20.38 4.30
N ALA A 104 -10.56 20.57 4.14
CA ALA A 104 -11.14 21.75 3.50
C ALA A 104 -10.56 22.09 2.10
N ASN A 105 -10.16 21.08 1.32
CA ASN A 105 -9.55 21.26 -0.01
C ASN A 105 -8.25 22.09 0.00
N SER A 106 -7.49 22.07 1.10
CA SER A 106 -6.18 22.73 1.23
C SER A 106 -5.08 22.23 0.27
N GLY A 107 -5.40 21.28 -0.61
CA GLY A 107 -4.49 20.70 -1.59
C GLY A 107 -4.22 19.22 -1.30
N TRP A 108 -3.15 18.71 -1.89
CA TRP A 108 -2.69 17.34 -1.69
C TRP A 108 -1.45 17.34 -0.82
N ARG A 109 -1.34 16.36 0.09
CA ARG A 109 -0.17 16.11 0.94
C ARG A 109 0.35 14.72 0.66
N LEU A 110 1.62 14.47 0.96
CA LEU A 110 2.14 13.11 0.96
C LEU A 110 1.43 12.33 2.07
N PHE A 111 1.02 11.11 1.78
CA PHE A 111 0.46 10.22 2.79
C PHE A 111 1.58 9.77 3.73
N ASP A 112 1.49 10.15 5.02
CA ASP A 112 2.46 9.77 6.05
C ASP A 112 2.00 8.61 6.95
N GLY A 113 0.84 8.03 6.61
CA GLY A 113 0.26 6.87 7.27
C GLY A 113 0.92 5.54 6.86
N THR A 114 0.58 4.48 7.57
CA THR A 114 1.11 3.13 7.32
C THR A 114 0.48 2.53 6.06
N TYR A 115 1.32 2.08 5.13
CA TYR A 115 0.91 1.22 4.02
C TYR A 115 2.01 0.20 3.74
N GLU A 116 2.00 -0.90 4.49
CA GLU A 116 3.10 -1.88 4.49
C GLU A 116 2.62 -3.28 4.11
N THR A 117 3.52 -4.08 3.53
CA THR A 117 3.24 -5.48 3.19
C THR A 117 3.37 -6.35 4.42
N VAL A 118 2.33 -7.11 4.75
CA VAL A 118 2.37 -8.12 5.82
C VAL A 118 2.75 -9.47 5.26
N ALA A 119 1.98 -9.96 4.29
CA ALA A 119 2.23 -11.22 3.59
C ALA A 119 1.52 -11.19 2.23
N GLY A 120 2.22 -11.57 1.15
CA GLY A 120 1.65 -11.60 -0.20
C GLY A 120 0.91 -10.30 -0.58
N ARG A 121 -0.42 -10.39 -0.74
CA ARG A 121 -1.30 -9.26 -1.09
C ARG A 121 -1.91 -8.54 0.12
N TYR A 122 -1.61 -8.99 1.33
CA TYR A 122 -2.12 -8.34 2.53
C TYR A 122 -1.27 -7.13 2.88
N ARG A 123 -1.97 -6.05 3.22
CA ARG A 123 -1.39 -4.77 3.60
C ARG A 123 -1.91 -4.36 4.96
N LEU A 124 -1.06 -3.76 5.77
CA LEU A 124 -1.52 -2.87 6.82
C LEU A 124 -1.67 -1.49 6.21
N ALA A 125 -2.90 -1.00 6.18
CA ALA A 125 -3.25 0.28 5.60
C ALA A 125 -3.93 1.15 6.65
N SER A 126 -3.36 2.33 6.89
CA SER A 126 -4.01 3.32 7.72
C SER A 126 -5.03 4.11 6.92
N ASP A 127 -5.99 4.72 7.61
CA ASP A 127 -6.86 5.72 7.01
C ASP A 127 -6.07 6.99 6.63
N ALA A 128 -6.75 7.92 5.95
CA ALA A 128 -6.19 9.20 5.52
C ALA A 128 -5.59 10.04 6.64
N LYS A 129 -6.03 9.83 7.89
CA LYS A 129 -5.53 10.56 9.06
C LYS A 129 -4.38 9.84 9.75
N GLY A 130 -4.12 8.59 9.40
CA GLY A 130 -3.18 7.74 10.14
C GLY A 130 -3.70 7.30 11.51
N GLU A 131 -4.99 7.51 11.81
CA GLU A 131 -5.59 7.27 13.13
C GLU A 131 -6.09 5.82 13.27
N HIS A 132 -6.55 5.25 12.17
CA HIS A 132 -7.11 3.90 12.12
C HIS A 132 -6.26 3.01 11.25
N LEU A 133 -5.98 1.79 11.71
CA LEU A 133 -5.14 0.83 11.02
C LEU A 133 -5.88 -0.49 10.80
N SER A 134 -5.96 -0.92 9.55
CA SER A 134 -6.62 -2.16 9.18
C SER A 134 -5.69 -3.06 8.39
N LEU A 135 -5.81 -4.37 8.61
CA LEU A 135 -5.37 -5.39 7.68
C LEU A 135 -6.37 -5.39 6.53
N CYS A 136 -5.87 -5.24 5.32
CA CYS A 136 -6.66 -5.43 4.12
C CYS A 136 -5.99 -6.37 3.14
N TRP A 137 -6.80 -6.96 2.27
CA TRP A 137 -6.34 -7.68 1.10
C TRP A 137 -6.36 -6.76 -0.12
N GLU A 138 -5.20 -6.62 -0.77
CA GLU A 138 -4.99 -5.76 -1.93
C GLU A 138 -5.39 -6.54 -3.21
N ARG A 139 -6.60 -6.30 -3.70
CA ARG A 139 -7.08 -6.89 -4.97
C ARG A 139 -6.28 -6.35 -6.16
N ASP A 140 -6.01 -5.05 -6.12
CA ASP A 140 -5.12 -4.29 -6.97
C ASP A 140 -4.51 -3.18 -6.12
N ALA A 141 -3.49 -2.48 -6.64
CA ALA A 141 -2.78 -1.43 -5.89
C ALA A 141 -3.68 -0.27 -5.38
N LEU A 142 -4.96 -0.23 -5.77
CA LEU A 142 -5.94 0.79 -5.41
C LEU A 142 -7.01 0.26 -4.45
N THR A 143 -7.32 -1.03 -4.50
CA THR A 143 -8.44 -1.65 -3.81
C THR A 143 -7.93 -2.48 -2.64
N CYS A 144 -8.09 -1.91 -1.45
CA CYS A 144 -7.81 -2.48 -0.15
C CYS A 144 -9.15 -2.91 0.48
N GLU A 145 -9.43 -4.22 0.46
CA GLU A 145 -10.61 -4.81 1.10
C GLU A 145 -10.31 -5.13 2.55
N THR A 146 -10.98 -4.45 3.48
CA THR A 146 -10.76 -4.64 4.91
C THR A 146 -11.05 -6.06 5.34
N VAL A 147 -10.04 -6.72 5.91
CA VAL A 147 -10.12 -8.07 6.49
C VAL A 147 -10.30 -7.97 7.99
N LEU A 148 -9.49 -7.14 8.66
CA LEU A 148 -9.56 -6.93 10.10
C LEU A 148 -9.11 -5.50 10.45
N GLY A 149 -9.82 -4.82 11.35
CA GLY A 149 -9.54 -3.43 11.71
C GLY A 149 -10.64 -2.86 12.60
N PRO A 150 -10.58 -1.58 13.02
CA PRO A 150 -9.64 -0.54 12.60
C PRO A 150 -8.46 -0.29 13.55
N ARG A 151 -8.12 -1.25 14.42
CA ARG A 151 -7.00 -1.13 15.36
C ARG A 151 -6.17 -2.40 15.38
N ILE A 152 -4.87 -2.27 15.14
CA ILE A 152 -3.89 -3.36 15.11
C ILE A 152 -2.66 -2.86 15.87
N ASP A 153 -2.31 -3.56 16.94
CA ASP A 153 -1.18 -3.20 17.81
C ASP A 153 0.08 -3.99 17.41
N GLN A 154 -0.09 -5.26 17.06
CA GLN A 154 0.99 -6.14 16.60
C GLN A 154 0.49 -7.02 15.47
N TYR A 155 1.42 -7.38 14.59
CA TYR A 155 1.14 -8.28 13.48
C TYR A 155 2.36 -9.12 13.12
N GLY A 156 2.12 -10.19 12.38
CA GLY A 156 3.15 -10.99 11.73
C GLY A 156 2.51 -11.84 10.64
N GLY A 157 3.31 -12.33 9.70
CA GLY A 157 2.73 -12.95 8.51
C GLY A 157 3.68 -13.84 7.74
N ASN A 158 3.13 -14.89 7.17
CA ASN A 158 3.77 -15.71 6.15
C ASN A 158 2.76 -16.00 5.03
N ASP A 159 3.17 -16.81 4.05
CA ASP A 159 2.34 -17.12 2.87
C ASP A 159 1.00 -17.80 3.19
N ARG A 160 0.84 -18.38 4.39
CA ARG A 160 -0.37 -19.13 4.80
C ARG A 160 -1.20 -18.43 5.86
N TYR A 161 -0.56 -17.78 6.82
CA TYR A 161 -1.23 -17.19 7.97
C TYR A 161 -0.73 -15.79 8.26
N ILE A 162 -1.66 -14.95 8.71
CA ILE A 162 -1.36 -13.63 9.28
C ILE A 162 -1.86 -13.62 10.71
N VAL A 163 -1.03 -13.22 11.66
CA VAL A 163 -1.40 -13.11 13.07
C VAL A 163 -1.55 -11.65 13.45
N ILE A 164 -2.56 -11.35 14.26
CA ILE A 164 -2.87 -9.99 14.70
C ILE A 164 -3.15 -10.00 16.19
N ALA A 165 -2.57 -9.04 16.90
CA ALA A 165 -3.00 -8.65 18.23
C ALA A 165 -3.55 -7.23 18.19
N ARG A 166 -4.69 -7.02 18.85
CA ARG A 166 -5.30 -5.69 18.99
C ARG A 166 -5.96 -5.53 20.33
N ARG A 167 -6.02 -4.29 20.80
CA ARG A 167 -6.89 -3.85 21.89
C ARG A 167 -7.95 -2.92 21.34
N ASP A 168 -9.19 -3.01 21.83
CA ASP A 168 -10.22 -2.05 21.43
C ASP A 168 -10.04 -0.75 22.22
N LEU A 169 -9.64 -0.82 23.49
CA LEU A 169 -9.24 0.31 24.33
C LEU A 169 -7.81 0.14 24.91
N PRO A 170 -7.07 1.23 25.21
CA PRO A 170 -5.68 1.14 25.69
C PRO A 170 -5.47 0.21 26.90
N ASP A 171 -6.43 0.19 27.83
CA ASP A 171 -6.38 -0.57 29.09
C ASP A 171 -7.03 -1.96 28.99
N GLU A 172 -7.48 -2.37 27.81
CA GLU A 172 -8.08 -3.69 27.62
C GLU A 172 -7.05 -4.80 27.42
N THR A 173 -7.46 -6.01 27.80
CA THR A 173 -6.68 -7.22 27.49
C THR A 173 -6.60 -7.41 25.97
N PRO A 174 -5.39 -7.61 25.40
CA PRO A 174 -5.24 -7.87 23.98
C PRO A 174 -6.06 -9.07 23.51
N ARG A 175 -6.70 -8.90 22.35
CA ARG A 175 -7.40 -9.97 21.62
C ARG A 175 -6.54 -10.40 20.45
N PHE A 176 -6.47 -11.71 20.25
CA PHE A 176 -5.63 -12.31 19.22
C PHE A 176 -6.50 -12.87 18.10
N TYR A 177 -6.01 -12.73 16.88
CA TYR A 177 -6.65 -13.23 15.67
C TYR A 177 -5.59 -13.88 14.79
N TYR A 178 -6.01 -14.82 13.96
CA TYR A 178 -5.23 -15.20 12.79
C TYR A 178 -6.12 -15.20 11.55
N VAL A 179 -5.53 -14.93 10.40
CA VAL A 179 -6.19 -14.97 9.10
C VAL A 179 -5.55 -16.09 8.30
N GLU A 180 -6.35 -17.05 7.84
CA GLU A 180 -5.93 -18.00 6.82
C GLU A 180 -5.89 -17.30 5.47
N ALA A 181 -4.68 -17.13 4.93
CA ALA A 181 -4.46 -16.39 3.70
C ALA A 181 -5.07 -17.12 2.51
N ALA A 182 -5.90 -16.43 1.73
CA ALA A 182 -6.42 -16.93 0.47
C ALA A 182 -5.61 -16.37 -0.70
N LYS A 183 -5.41 -17.18 -1.73
CA LYS A 183 -4.68 -16.76 -2.94
C LYS A 183 -5.41 -15.63 -3.68
N ASP A 184 -6.72 -15.75 -3.80
CA ASP A 184 -7.56 -14.94 -4.67
C ASP A 184 -8.76 -14.31 -3.93
N GLY A 185 -8.54 -13.80 -2.71
CA GLY A 185 -9.56 -13.06 -1.98
C GLY A 185 -9.18 -12.68 -0.56
N PRO A 186 -10.07 -11.97 0.16
CA PRO A 186 -9.91 -11.80 1.59
C PRO A 186 -9.90 -13.18 2.26
N GLY A 187 -8.92 -13.38 3.14
CA GLY A 187 -8.74 -14.64 3.85
C GLY A 187 -9.79 -14.84 4.93
N THR A 188 -9.84 -16.03 5.52
CA THR A 188 -10.77 -16.32 6.62
C THR A 188 -10.18 -15.82 7.93
N VAL A 189 -10.94 -15.00 8.67
CA VAL A 189 -10.53 -14.50 9.99
C VAL A 189 -10.97 -15.47 11.08
N HIS A 190 -10.05 -15.80 11.99
CA HIS A 190 -10.28 -16.62 13.17
C HIS A 190 -10.00 -15.81 14.44
N GLY A 191 -10.99 -15.74 15.34
CA GLY A 191 -10.92 -15.01 16.61
C GLY A 191 -12.20 -14.23 16.92
N PRO A 192 -12.21 -13.39 17.97
CA PRO A 192 -11.10 -13.16 18.89
C PRO A 192 -10.76 -14.38 19.74
N LEU A 193 -9.47 -14.60 19.97
CA LEU A 193 -8.93 -15.63 20.85
C LEU A 193 -8.32 -14.99 22.10
N THR A 194 -8.42 -15.68 23.22
CA THR A 194 -7.61 -15.37 24.41
C THR A 194 -6.15 -15.73 24.15
N ALA A 195 -5.22 -15.14 24.91
CA ALA A 195 -3.79 -15.44 24.79
C ALA A 195 -3.52 -16.96 24.87
N SER A 196 -4.12 -17.65 25.84
CA SER A 196 -3.93 -19.10 26.01
C SER A 196 -4.51 -19.92 24.85
N ALA A 197 -5.63 -19.49 24.26
CA ALA A 197 -6.19 -20.16 23.09
C ALA A 197 -5.32 -19.94 21.86
N PHE A 198 -4.86 -18.70 21.65
CA PHE A 198 -3.96 -18.36 20.56
C PHE A 198 -2.62 -19.11 20.64
N THR A 199 -2.03 -19.26 21.82
CA THR A 199 -0.79 -20.05 21.99
C THR A 199 -0.98 -21.51 21.58
N ARG A 200 -2.14 -22.12 21.89
CA ARG A 200 -2.44 -23.50 21.45
C ARG A 200 -2.60 -23.60 19.93
N GLU A 201 -3.35 -22.68 19.33
CA GLU A 201 -3.53 -22.60 17.87
C GLU A 201 -2.17 -22.38 17.18
N LYS A 202 -1.35 -21.49 17.72
CA LYS A 202 0.00 -21.20 17.22
C LYS A 202 0.87 -22.43 17.14
N LEU A 203 0.88 -23.26 18.20
CA LEU A 203 1.62 -24.52 18.20
C LEU A 203 1.01 -25.55 17.24
N THR A 204 -0.32 -25.64 17.18
CA THR A 204 -1.04 -26.65 16.38
C THR A 204 -0.93 -26.37 14.88
N LEU A 205 -1.05 -25.12 14.47
CA LEU A 205 -1.06 -24.68 13.08
C LEU A 205 0.29 -24.11 12.61
N ALA A 206 1.28 -24.05 13.50
CA ALA A 206 2.56 -23.36 13.27
C ALA A 206 2.35 -21.91 12.80
N LEU A 207 1.51 -21.15 13.52
CA LEU A 207 1.27 -19.74 13.19
C LEU A 207 2.57 -18.92 13.32
N PRO A 208 2.78 -17.90 12.47
CA PRO A 208 3.99 -17.09 12.52
C PRO A 208 4.16 -16.33 13.85
N GLU A 209 5.37 -15.83 14.06
CA GLU A 209 5.67 -14.90 15.15
C GLU A 209 5.03 -13.52 14.88
N PHE A 210 5.03 -12.66 15.90
CA PHE A 210 4.76 -11.25 15.69
C PHE A 210 6.06 -10.58 15.24
N ASP A 211 6.06 -10.04 14.03
CA ASP A 211 7.25 -9.50 13.35
C ASP A 211 7.25 -7.96 13.37
N GLY A 212 6.08 -7.37 13.57
CA GLY A 212 5.87 -5.92 13.64
C GLY A 212 5.14 -5.51 14.92
N ILE A 213 5.70 -4.50 15.60
CA ILE A 213 5.05 -3.79 16.71
C ILE A 213 4.68 -2.41 16.20
N ILE A 214 3.41 -2.06 16.35
CA ILE A 214 2.89 -0.75 15.99
C ILE A 214 2.81 0.05 17.28
N VAL A 215 3.81 0.90 17.48
CA VAL A 215 3.75 1.91 18.54
C VAL A 215 2.74 2.94 18.07
N SER A 216 1.49 2.85 18.55
CA SER A 216 0.49 3.90 18.29
C SER A 216 1.07 5.23 18.75
N ARG A 217 1.09 6.24 17.87
CA ARG A 217 1.38 7.62 18.26
C ARG A 217 0.29 8.15 19.18
#